data_AF-A0A2E7N4L0-F1
#
_entry.id   AF-A0A2E7N4L0-F1
#
_cell.length_a   1.000
_cell.length_b   1.000
_cell.length_c   1.000
_cell.angle_alpha   90.00
_cell.angle_beta   90.00
_cell.angle_gamma   90.00
#
_symmetry.space_group_name_H-M   'P 1'
#
loop_
_entity.id
_entity.type
_entity.pdbx_description
1 polymer ?
#
loop_
_entity_poly.entity_id
_entity_poly.type
_entity_poly.pdbx_seq_one_letter_code
_entity_poly.pdbx_strand_id
1 'polypeptide(L)'
;MPAHAEFIFEGVLQPRERRVEGPFGDHFGHYSASGEHPVFEIKRVTHRKNAIYPATVVGRPPQEDRYLGDAAQLALTPLVRLIRREVKDMWAYYEAGFHNLLVVSVDPRYQREPIKTALGILGDGQLSLTKNLVLVGPDVNPRDYSQVMQAIRRNFDPEQDFHLIARTAADTLDFTGEALHKGSKMILDATGGPLGDGAPSAVALPANIGAIAPGITKHRLVGKTMLVVQTSGSGREAVQKLVDNPLLGSVKIVVAISEDVDINDNENLMWGIFTRFDAVLDVMFSRSEFHGLAPVYSGVLGIDATWKEGYQKPLVMDPEIVKKVDSKWSQYWK
;
A
#
# COMPACT_ATOMS: atom_id res chain seq x y z
N MET A 1 12.33 -4.05 -33.65
CA MET A 1 13.10 -3.37 -32.58
C MET A 1 13.23 -1.89 -32.94
N PRO A 2 13.20 -0.96 -31.98
CA PRO A 2 13.39 0.47 -32.26
C PRO A 2 14.75 0.74 -32.93
N ALA A 3 14.76 1.48 -34.03
CA ALA A 3 15.99 1.77 -34.79
C ALA A 3 17.02 2.62 -34.01
N HIS A 4 16.58 3.29 -32.95
CA HIS A 4 17.40 4.18 -32.12
C HIS A 4 17.76 3.58 -30.74
N ALA A 5 17.58 2.27 -30.55
CA ALA A 5 17.98 1.62 -29.31
C ALA A 5 19.50 1.71 -29.09
N GLU A 6 19.94 1.93 -27.84
CA GLU A 6 21.36 1.95 -27.49
C GLU A 6 21.98 0.55 -27.58
N PHE A 7 21.26 -0.46 -27.08
CA PHE A 7 21.60 -1.87 -27.15
C PHE A 7 20.38 -2.70 -27.58
N ILE A 8 20.61 -3.76 -28.34
CA ILE A 8 19.64 -4.80 -28.68
C ILE A 8 20.28 -6.15 -28.36
N PHE A 9 19.60 -6.93 -27.51
CA PHE A 9 19.96 -8.31 -27.19
C PHE A 9 19.02 -9.24 -27.96
N GLU A 10 19.57 -10.01 -28.89
CA GLU A 10 18.84 -11.03 -29.65
C GLU A 10 19.19 -12.41 -29.10
N GLY A 11 18.19 -13.25 -28.88
CA GLY A 11 18.39 -14.53 -28.22
C GLY A 11 17.16 -15.41 -28.23
N VAL A 12 17.21 -16.48 -27.45
CA VAL A 12 16.14 -17.46 -27.31
C VAL A 12 15.90 -17.79 -25.83
N LEU A 13 14.64 -18.07 -25.49
CA LEU A 13 14.27 -18.70 -24.22
C LEU A 13 14.09 -20.19 -24.48
N GLN A 14 15.00 -21.02 -23.98
CA GLN A 14 14.86 -22.47 -24.13
C GLN A 14 13.73 -22.97 -23.20
N PRO A 15 12.76 -23.75 -23.71
CA PRO A 15 11.74 -24.34 -22.85
C PRO A 15 12.38 -25.16 -21.74
N ARG A 16 11.89 -24.96 -20.50
CA ARG A 16 12.32 -25.69 -19.29
C ARG A 16 13.75 -25.41 -18.81
N GLU A 17 14.53 -24.59 -19.52
CA GLU A 17 15.81 -24.12 -18.99
C GLU A 17 15.55 -23.00 -17.98
N ARG A 18 15.91 -23.25 -16.73
CA ARG A 18 15.72 -22.32 -15.62
C ARG A 18 16.97 -22.23 -14.78
N ARG A 19 17.15 -21.08 -14.12
CA ARG A 19 18.18 -20.85 -13.11
C ARG A 19 17.59 -20.03 -11.98
N VAL A 20 18.20 -20.18 -10.80
CA VAL A 20 17.92 -19.35 -9.63
C VAL A 20 18.28 -17.89 -9.95
N GLU A 21 17.27 -17.02 -9.86
CA GLU A 21 17.41 -15.56 -9.82
C GLU A 21 17.18 -15.09 -8.38
N GLY A 22 17.76 -13.94 -8.03
CA GLY A 22 17.63 -13.33 -6.71
C GLY A 22 18.52 -13.95 -5.61
N PRO A 23 18.40 -13.47 -4.36
CA PRO A 23 17.40 -12.50 -3.91
C PRO A 23 17.71 -11.12 -4.49
N PHE A 24 16.66 -10.33 -4.73
CA PHE A 24 16.77 -9.00 -5.33
C PHE A 24 15.86 -8.01 -4.59
N GLY A 25 16.26 -6.74 -4.51
CA GLY A 25 15.42 -5.71 -3.91
C GLY A 25 14.31 -5.31 -4.87
N ASP A 26 13.06 -5.33 -4.43
CA ASP A 26 11.92 -4.95 -5.26
C ASP A 26 11.39 -3.54 -4.94
N HIS A 27 10.38 -3.13 -5.71
CA HIS A 27 9.71 -1.84 -5.59
C HIS A 27 8.87 -1.69 -4.31
N PHE A 28 8.60 -2.77 -3.56
CA PHE A 28 8.03 -2.66 -2.22
C PHE A 28 9.11 -2.27 -1.19
N GLY A 29 10.38 -2.15 -1.59
CA GLY A 29 11.47 -1.86 -0.67
C GLY A 29 11.82 -3.03 0.25
N HIS A 30 11.53 -4.26 -0.17
CA HIS A 30 11.92 -5.49 0.52
C HIS A 30 12.74 -6.38 -0.43
N TYR A 31 13.44 -7.37 0.12
CA TYR A 31 14.09 -8.39 -0.70
C TYR A 31 13.08 -9.43 -1.15
N SER A 32 12.92 -9.64 -2.45
CA SER A 32 12.16 -10.79 -2.96
C SER A 32 12.96 -12.08 -2.75
N ALA A 33 12.24 -13.18 -2.51
CA ALA A 33 12.85 -14.50 -2.39
C ALA A 33 13.44 -14.96 -3.75
N SER A 34 14.52 -15.74 -3.70
CA SER A 34 15.08 -16.37 -4.90
C SER A 34 14.11 -17.37 -5.53
N GLY A 35 14.13 -17.48 -6.86
CA GLY A 35 13.26 -18.41 -7.59
C GLY A 35 13.79 -18.84 -8.95
N GLU A 36 13.27 -19.95 -9.46
CA GLU A 36 13.64 -20.53 -10.77
C GLU A 36 13.00 -19.76 -11.93
N HIS A 37 13.79 -18.95 -12.63
CA HIS A 37 13.34 -18.13 -13.75
C HIS A 37 13.89 -18.63 -15.10
N PRO A 38 13.19 -18.38 -16.22
CA PRO A 38 13.69 -18.76 -17.55
C PRO A 38 15.04 -18.10 -17.87
N VAL A 39 15.94 -18.84 -18.51
CA VAL A 39 17.23 -18.29 -18.97
C VAL A 39 17.09 -17.71 -20.37
N PHE A 40 17.39 -16.42 -20.53
CA PHE A 40 17.52 -15.79 -21.83
C PHE A 40 18.92 -16.01 -22.41
N GLU A 41 19.02 -16.90 -23.39
CA GLU A 41 20.27 -17.22 -24.07
C GLU A 41 20.55 -16.20 -25.19
N ILE A 42 21.42 -15.23 -24.91
CA ILE A 42 21.80 -14.19 -25.85
C ILE A 42 22.66 -14.79 -26.97
N LYS A 43 22.20 -14.69 -28.21
CA LYS A 43 22.90 -15.14 -29.43
C LYS A 43 23.65 -14.01 -30.13
N ARG A 44 23.17 -12.77 -30.00
CA ARG A 44 23.79 -11.59 -30.61
C ARG A 44 23.50 -10.35 -29.77
N VAL A 45 24.50 -9.49 -29.65
CA VAL A 45 24.37 -8.14 -29.11
C VAL A 45 24.68 -7.16 -30.22
N THR A 46 23.77 -6.24 -30.51
CA THR A 46 24.03 -5.10 -31.39
C THR A 46 23.87 -3.80 -30.62
N HIS A 47 24.67 -2.79 -30.91
CA HIS A 47 24.65 -1.53 -30.17
C HIS A 47 25.13 -0.36 -31.04
N ARG A 48 24.78 0.86 -30.63
CA ARG A 48 25.27 2.09 -31.28
C ARG A 48 26.76 2.30 -31.03
N LYS A 49 27.42 3.04 -31.91
CA LYS A 49 28.76 3.58 -31.60
C LYS A 49 28.63 4.54 -30.43
N ASN A 50 29.47 4.37 -29.40
CA ASN A 50 29.42 5.12 -28.13
C ASN A 50 28.07 4.96 -27.40
N ALA A 51 27.55 3.73 -27.35
CA ALA A 51 26.27 3.44 -26.71
C ALA A 51 26.26 3.80 -25.21
N ILE A 52 25.12 4.32 -24.75
CA ILE A 52 24.85 4.62 -23.35
C ILE A 52 24.07 3.45 -22.76
N TYR A 53 24.51 2.91 -21.62
CA TYR A 53 23.77 1.85 -20.93
C TYR A 53 22.80 2.47 -19.92
N PRO A 54 21.49 2.56 -20.22
CA PRO A 54 20.52 3.00 -19.23
C PRO A 54 20.40 1.91 -18.16
N ALA A 55 20.52 2.32 -16.90
CA ALA A 55 20.29 1.46 -15.76
C ALA A 55 19.37 2.19 -14.78
N THR A 56 18.47 1.45 -14.17
CA THR A 56 17.62 1.93 -13.08
C THR A 56 17.88 1.09 -11.84
N VAL A 57 17.57 1.65 -10.69
CA VAL A 57 17.63 0.95 -9.41
C VAL A 57 16.24 0.99 -8.82
N VAL A 58 15.75 -0.18 -8.41
CA VAL A 58 14.48 -0.32 -7.67
C VAL A 58 14.80 -0.57 -6.20
N GLY A 59 13.85 -0.26 -5.34
CA GLY A 59 14.03 -0.41 -3.91
C GLY A 59 12.96 0.34 -3.13
N ARG A 60 13.32 0.79 -1.93
CA ARG A 60 12.41 1.56 -1.08
C ARG A 60 11.97 2.82 -1.83
N PRO A 61 10.65 3.06 -1.99
CA PRO A 61 10.15 4.25 -2.65
C PRO A 61 10.64 5.53 -1.96
N PRO A 62 10.83 6.64 -2.70
CA PRO A 62 10.63 6.76 -4.14
C PRO A 62 11.86 6.33 -4.97
N GLN A 63 11.64 5.65 -6.10
CA GLN A 63 12.66 5.40 -7.13
C GLN A 63 12.15 5.88 -8.50
N GLU A 64 12.88 5.60 -9.60
CA GLU A 64 12.49 6.03 -10.95
C GLU A 64 11.09 5.55 -11.36
N ASP A 65 10.72 4.35 -10.90
CA ASP A 65 9.41 3.74 -11.07
C ASP A 65 8.25 4.60 -10.54
N ARG A 66 8.47 5.43 -9.52
CA ARG A 66 7.51 6.44 -9.05
C ARG A 66 7.04 7.31 -10.21
N TYR A 67 7.99 7.94 -10.90
CA TYR A 67 7.68 8.95 -11.92
C TYR A 67 7.01 8.31 -13.14
N LEU A 68 7.42 7.09 -13.50
CA LEU A 68 6.80 6.32 -14.56
C LEU A 68 5.37 5.90 -14.19
N GLY A 69 5.17 5.43 -12.96
CA GLY A 69 3.87 5.05 -12.43
C GLY A 69 2.91 6.24 -12.37
N ASP A 70 3.34 7.37 -11.83
CA ASP A 70 2.53 8.61 -11.78
C ASP A 70 2.10 9.06 -13.18
N ALA A 71 3.02 9.03 -14.15
CA ALA A 71 2.71 9.35 -15.54
C ALA A 71 1.70 8.37 -16.15
N ALA A 72 1.86 7.06 -15.91
CA ALA A 72 0.94 6.04 -16.38
C ALA A 72 -0.46 6.23 -15.79
N GLN A 73 -0.56 6.52 -14.49
CA GLN A 73 -1.85 6.78 -13.83
C GLN A 73 -2.57 8.00 -14.43
N LEU A 74 -1.86 9.10 -14.67
CA LEU A 74 -2.42 10.30 -15.30
C LEU A 74 -2.93 10.01 -16.72
N ALA A 75 -2.21 9.18 -17.49
CA ALA A 75 -2.61 8.78 -18.83
C ALA A 75 -3.80 7.81 -18.86
N LEU A 76 -3.87 6.89 -17.89
CA LEU A 76 -4.85 5.80 -17.88
C LEU A 76 -6.16 6.15 -17.14
N THR A 77 -6.12 7.04 -16.14
CA THR A 77 -7.31 7.43 -15.38
C THR A 77 -8.48 7.92 -16.27
N PRO A 78 -8.26 8.76 -17.30
CA PRO A 78 -9.33 9.16 -18.22
C PRO A 78 -9.99 7.99 -18.95
N LEU A 79 -9.24 6.92 -19.24
CA LEU A 79 -9.77 5.73 -19.91
C LEU A 79 -10.69 4.94 -18.99
N VAL A 80 -10.35 4.82 -17.71
CA VAL A 80 -11.24 4.17 -16.72
C VAL A 80 -12.59 4.89 -16.66
N ARG A 81 -12.59 6.22 -16.73
CA ARG A 81 -13.81 7.05 -16.72
C ARG A 81 -14.71 6.85 -17.93
N LEU A 82 -14.21 6.28 -19.03
CA LEU A 82 -15.05 5.91 -20.18
C LEU A 82 -15.92 4.68 -19.87
N ILE A 83 -15.39 3.76 -19.07
CA ILE A 83 -16.05 2.51 -18.65
C ILE A 83 -16.88 2.74 -17.38
N ARG A 84 -16.33 3.49 -16.42
CA ARG A 84 -16.89 3.75 -15.10
C ARG A 84 -17.15 5.24 -14.93
N ARG A 85 -18.32 5.69 -15.40
CA ARG A 85 -18.69 7.11 -15.47
C ARG A 85 -18.79 7.79 -14.10
N GLU A 86 -19.05 7.01 -13.06
CA GLU A 86 -19.10 7.44 -11.68
C GLU A 86 -17.71 7.75 -11.08
N VAL A 87 -16.62 7.27 -11.69
CA VAL A 87 -15.27 7.60 -11.23
C VAL A 87 -14.92 9.02 -11.68
N LYS A 88 -14.56 9.89 -10.72
CA LYS A 88 -14.06 11.25 -11.00
C LYS A 88 -12.56 11.24 -11.19
N ASP A 89 -11.85 10.56 -10.31
CA ASP A 89 -10.39 10.51 -10.28
C ASP A 89 -9.91 9.31 -9.45
N MET A 90 -8.64 8.94 -9.59
CA MET A 90 -8.01 7.90 -8.79
C MET A 90 -6.51 8.14 -8.59
N TRP A 91 -5.98 7.60 -7.50
CA TRP A 91 -4.57 7.68 -7.18
C TRP A 91 -4.10 6.45 -6.39
N ALA A 92 -3.20 5.69 -7.01
CA ALA A 92 -2.40 4.65 -6.38
C ALA A 92 -1.16 5.29 -5.76
N TYR A 93 -0.96 5.08 -4.48
CA TYR A 93 0.11 5.73 -3.70
C TYR A 93 1.44 5.00 -3.92
N TYR A 94 2.44 5.67 -4.50
CA TYR A 94 3.76 5.08 -4.74
C TYR A 94 4.46 4.71 -3.42
N GLU A 95 4.19 5.45 -2.35
CA GLU A 95 4.72 5.19 -1.01
C GLU A 95 4.30 3.80 -0.50
N ALA A 96 3.14 3.32 -0.95
CA ALA A 96 2.60 2.00 -0.66
C ALA A 96 2.98 0.95 -1.72
N GLY A 97 3.85 1.25 -2.68
CA GLY A 97 4.13 0.35 -3.82
C GLY A 97 3.02 0.34 -4.88
N PHE A 98 2.30 1.46 -5.03
CA PHE A 98 1.14 1.66 -5.91
C PHE A 98 -0.05 0.76 -5.58
N HIS A 99 0.01 -0.53 -5.88
CA HIS A 99 -1.15 -1.41 -5.81
C HIS A 99 -1.47 -1.90 -4.39
N ASN A 100 -0.69 -1.57 -3.35
CA ASN A 100 -1.18 -1.83 -1.99
C ASN A 100 -2.22 -0.80 -1.53
N LEU A 101 -2.23 0.43 -2.06
CA LEU A 101 -3.21 1.44 -1.69
C LEU A 101 -3.68 2.26 -2.90
N LEU A 102 -4.97 2.12 -3.21
CA LEU A 102 -5.66 2.91 -4.22
C LEU A 102 -6.77 3.72 -3.58
N VAL A 103 -6.77 5.03 -3.82
CA VAL A 103 -7.90 5.92 -3.47
C VAL A 103 -8.65 6.28 -4.74
N VAL A 104 -9.98 6.18 -4.71
CA VAL A 104 -10.84 6.48 -5.86
C VAL A 104 -11.91 7.49 -5.44
N SER A 105 -11.95 8.62 -6.11
CA SER A 105 -13.05 9.59 -5.96
C SER A 105 -14.22 9.16 -6.85
N VAL A 106 -15.38 9.00 -6.23
CA VAL A 106 -16.60 8.46 -6.87
C VAL A 106 -17.75 9.43 -6.66
N ASP A 107 -18.56 9.61 -7.70
CA ASP A 107 -19.81 10.37 -7.73
C ASP A 107 -20.99 9.38 -7.87
N PRO A 108 -21.44 8.79 -6.76
CA PRO A 108 -22.46 7.76 -6.79
C PRO A 108 -23.84 8.34 -7.12
N ARG A 109 -24.56 7.67 -8.01
CA ARG A 109 -25.92 8.01 -8.47
C ARG A 109 -27.01 7.44 -7.56
N TYR A 110 -26.68 6.39 -6.82
CA TYR A 110 -27.60 5.70 -5.92
C TYR A 110 -26.84 5.03 -4.77
N GLN A 111 -27.57 4.72 -3.70
CA GLN A 111 -27.02 4.07 -2.51
C GLN A 111 -26.35 2.73 -2.88
N ARG A 112 -25.16 2.45 -2.34
CA ARG A 112 -24.35 1.25 -2.63
C ARG A 112 -23.84 1.14 -4.08
N GLU A 113 -23.91 2.20 -4.88
CA GLU A 113 -23.11 2.25 -6.11
C GLU A 113 -21.59 2.15 -5.85
N PRO A 114 -21.00 2.79 -4.81
CA PRO A 114 -19.56 2.74 -4.60
C PRO A 114 -19.01 1.31 -4.48
N ILE A 115 -19.65 0.42 -3.71
CA ILE A 115 -19.20 -0.97 -3.59
C ILE A 115 -19.25 -1.73 -4.93
N LYS A 116 -20.23 -1.45 -5.80
CA LYS A 116 -20.27 -1.99 -7.18
C LYS A 116 -19.05 -1.50 -7.98
N THR A 117 -18.75 -0.21 -7.90
CA THR A 117 -17.58 0.39 -8.56
C THR A 117 -16.29 -0.24 -8.04
N ALA A 118 -16.19 -0.44 -6.74
CA ALA A 118 -15.06 -1.07 -6.06
C ALA A 118 -14.77 -2.48 -6.60
N LEU A 119 -15.78 -3.36 -6.58
CA LEU A 119 -15.65 -4.73 -7.08
C LEU A 119 -15.25 -4.78 -8.55
N GLY A 120 -15.75 -3.84 -9.35
CA GLY A 120 -15.35 -3.73 -10.74
C GLY A 120 -13.89 -3.31 -10.90
N ILE A 121 -13.41 -2.31 -10.15
CA ILE A 121 -12.00 -1.89 -10.16
C ILE A 121 -11.10 -3.05 -9.72
N LEU A 122 -11.49 -3.79 -8.69
CA LEU A 122 -10.76 -4.97 -8.20
C LEU A 122 -10.81 -6.17 -9.18
N GLY A 123 -11.63 -6.10 -10.24
CA GLY A 123 -11.65 -7.09 -11.32
C GLY A 123 -10.88 -6.66 -12.58
N ASP A 124 -10.43 -5.39 -12.66
CA ASP A 124 -9.91 -4.80 -13.90
C ASP A 124 -8.38 -4.83 -13.96
N GLY A 125 -7.82 -5.73 -14.80
CA GLY A 125 -6.41 -5.69 -15.20
C GLY A 125 -5.43 -5.54 -14.03
N GLN A 126 -4.54 -4.54 -14.13
CA GLN A 126 -3.55 -4.24 -13.07
C GLN A 126 -4.19 -3.69 -11.79
N LEU A 127 -5.38 -3.06 -11.86
CA LEU A 127 -6.08 -2.57 -10.68
C LEU A 127 -6.60 -3.72 -9.80
N SER A 128 -6.73 -4.93 -10.35
CA SER A 128 -7.08 -6.13 -9.56
C SER A 128 -6.05 -6.50 -8.50
N LEU A 129 -4.81 -6.02 -8.62
CA LEU A 129 -3.77 -6.19 -7.60
C LEU A 129 -3.99 -5.29 -6.38
N THR A 130 -4.88 -4.28 -6.48
CA THR A 130 -5.23 -3.37 -5.38
C THR A 130 -5.57 -4.14 -4.11
N LYS A 131 -4.79 -3.93 -3.05
CA LYS A 131 -5.02 -4.58 -1.75
C LYS A 131 -5.97 -3.79 -0.86
N ASN A 132 -5.71 -2.50 -0.72
CA ASN A 132 -6.50 -1.59 0.09
C ASN A 132 -7.13 -0.55 -0.84
N LEU A 133 -8.46 -0.59 -0.95
CA LEU A 133 -9.22 0.34 -1.78
C LEU A 133 -10.01 1.29 -0.88
N VAL A 134 -9.76 2.59 -1.00
CA VAL A 134 -10.54 3.62 -0.30
C VAL A 134 -11.37 4.37 -1.32
N LEU A 135 -12.68 4.40 -1.12
CA LEU A 135 -13.58 5.22 -1.93
C LEU A 135 -13.84 6.52 -1.19
N VAL A 136 -13.80 7.65 -1.90
CA VAL A 136 -14.08 8.98 -1.33
C VAL A 136 -15.05 9.73 -2.22
N GLY A 137 -15.70 10.75 -1.66
CA GLY A 137 -16.72 11.52 -2.37
C GLY A 137 -16.15 12.26 -3.59
N PRO A 138 -17.04 12.82 -4.44
CA PRO A 138 -16.65 13.44 -5.72
C PRO A 138 -15.81 14.71 -5.55
N ASP A 139 -15.90 15.36 -4.39
CA ASP A 139 -15.20 16.61 -4.07
C ASP A 139 -13.86 16.38 -3.34
N VAL A 140 -13.49 15.13 -3.09
CA VAL A 140 -12.24 14.76 -2.41
C VAL A 140 -11.16 14.47 -3.45
N ASN A 141 -10.06 15.21 -3.42
CA ASN A 141 -8.90 14.92 -4.27
C ASN A 141 -8.18 13.65 -3.77
N PRO A 142 -8.13 12.55 -4.53
CA PRO A 142 -7.46 11.31 -4.11
C PRO A 142 -5.96 11.45 -3.87
N ARG A 143 -5.33 12.52 -4.36
CA ARG A 143 -3.90 12.81 -4.17
C ARG A 143 -3.62 13.57 -2.87
N ASP A 144 -4.64 14.23 -2.32
CA ASP A 144 -4.51 15.01 -1.09
C ASP A 144 -4.83 14.13 0.12
N TYR A 145 -3.76 13.64 0.75
CA TYR A 145 -3.84 12.80 1.94
C TYR A 145 -4.68 13.42 3.07
N SER A 146 -4.64 14.74 3.24
CA SER A 146 -5.44 15.43 4.27
C SER A 146 -6.93 15.34 3.97
N GLN A 147 -7.32 15.54 2.72
CA GLN A 147 -8.72 15.42 2.30
C GLN A 147 -9.22 13.98 2.43
N VAL A 148 -8.41 12.99 2.02
CA VAL A 148 -8.75 11.57 2.16
C VAL A 148 -8.94 11.19 3.63
N MET A 149 -8.02 11.59 4.52
CA MET A 149 -8.15 11.32 5.96
C MET A 149 -9.36 12.01 6.59
N GLN A 150 -9.73 13.20 6.11
CA GLN A 150 -10.96 13.88 6.54
C GLN A 150 -12.22 13.21 6.00
N ALA A 151 -12.20 12.67 4.79
CA ALA A 151 -13.32 11.90 4.25
C ALA A 151 -13.57 10.64 5.09
N ILE A 152 -12.52 9.87 5.37
CA ILE A 152 -12.59 8.71 6.28
C ILE A 152 -13.13 9.15 7.65
N ARG A 153 -12.62 10.25 8.20
CA ARG A 153 -13.07 10.76 9.50
C ARG A 153 -14.58 10.97 9.58
N ARG A 154 -15.13 11.61 8.56
CA ARG A 154 -16.52 12.09 8.55
C ARG A 154 -17.49 10.98 8.15
N ASN A 155 -17.08 10.14 7.21
CA ASN A 155 -18.00 9.29 6.46
C ASN A 155 -17.87 7.81 6.78
N PHE A 156 -16.71 7.33 7.26
CA PHE A 156 -16.49 5.89 7.43
C PHE A 156 -17.10 5.37 8.75
N ASP A 157 -18.05 4.45 8.60
CA ASP A 157 -18.60 3.60 9.65
C ASP A 157 -18.30 2.12 9.33
N PRO A 158 -17.45 1.43 10.10
CA PRO A 158 -17.13 0.02 9.86
C PRO A 158 -18.33 -0.92 9.70
N GLU A 159 -19.47 -0.62 10.32
CA GLU A 159 -20.65 -1.48 10.22
C GLU A 159 -21.26 -1.48 8.81
N GLN A 160 -21.14 -0.37 8.09
CA GLN A 160 -21.77 -0.17 6.78
C GLN A 160 -20.75 -0.13 5.64
N ASP A 161 -19.55 0.37 5.92
CA ASP A 161 -18.63 0.88 4.93
C ASP A 161 -17.32 0.07 4.83
N PHE A 162 -17.13 -0.93 5.70
CA PHE A 162 -16.01 -1.85 5.60
C PHE A 162 -16.40 -3.13 4.88
N HIS A 163 -15.65 -3.48 3.84
CA HIS A 163 -15.81 -4.76 3.15
C HIS A 163 -14.48 -5.51 3.08
N LEU A 164 -14.49 -6.72 3.60
CA LEU A 164 -13.39 -7.68 3.49
C LEU A 164 -13.66 -8.65 2.34
N ILE A 165 -12.70 -8.81 1.44
CA ILE A 165 -12.68 -9.88 0.45
C ILE A 165 -11.55 -10.83 0.83
N ALA A 166 -11.91 -11.92 1.49
CA ALA A 166 -10.97 -12.95 1.89
C ALA A 166 -10.62 -13.89 0.71
N ARG A 167 -9.44 -14.50 0.77
CA ARG A 167 -8.99 -15.55 -0.17
C ARG A 167 -9.00 -15.10 -1.63
N THR A 168 -8.32 -13.99 -1.89
CA THR A 168 -8.16 -13.41 -3.22
C THR A 168 -6.78 -13.71 -3.80
N ALA A 169 -6.62 -13.47 -5.10
CA ALA A 169 -5.31 -13.31 -5.70
C ALA A 169 -4.59 -12.11 -5.06
N ALA A 170 -3.29 -12.26 -4.84
CA ALA A 170 -2.38 -11.22 -4.37
C ALA A 170 -1.18 -11.10 -5.32
N ASP A 171 -0.46 -9.98 -5.22
CA ASP A 171 0.77 -9.77 -5.99
C ASP A 171 1.82 -10.85 -5.64
N THR A 172 2.66 -11.22 -6.61
CA THR A 172 3.75 -12.18 -6.42
C THR A 172 4.75 -11.73 -5.36
N LEU A 173 4.93 -10.42 -5.20
CA LEU A 173 5.87 -9.81 -4.26
C LEU A 173 5.24 -9.55 -2.89
N ASP A 174 3.92 -9.68 -2.75
CA ASP A 174 3.26 -9.52 -1.46
C ASP A 174 3.46 -10.78 -0.59
N PHE A 175 4.38 -10.67 0.37
CA PHE A 175 4.73 -11.72 1.32
C PHE A 175 3.87 -11.72 2.60
N THR A 176 2.88 -10.84 2.70
CA THR A 176 2.10 -10.67 3.93
C THR A 176 0.91 -11.64 4.03
N GLY A 177 0.47 -12.19 2.90
CA GLY A 177 -0.64 -13.14 2.81
C GLY A 177 -0.29 -14.57 3.23
N GLU A 178 -1.24 -15.49 3.11
CA GLU A 178 -1.09 -16.89 3.52
C GLU A 178 -0.03 -17.65 2.71
N ALA A 179 0.14 -17.31 1.43
CA ALA A 179 1.11 -17.91 0.54
C ALA A 179 1.32 -17.04 -0.72
N LEU A 180 2.27 -17.44 -1.56
CA LEU A 180 2.48 -16.82 -2.87
C LEU A 180 1.17 -16.73 -3.67
N HIS A 181 0.87 -15.54 -4.18
CA HIS A 181 -0.35 -15.21 -4.93
C HIS A 181 -1.67 -15.34 -4.15
N LYS A 182 -1.63 -15.52 -2.82
CA LYS A 182 -2.82 -15.68 -1.97
C LYS A 182 -2.82 -14.65 -0.85
N GLY A 183 -3.89 -13.87 -0.76
CA GLY A 183 -4.07 -12.91 0.32
C GLY A 183 -5.52 -12.48 0.44
N SER A 184 -5.72 -11.28 0.95
CA SER A 184 -7.02 -10.65 1.08
C SER A 184 -6.99 -9.18 0.67
N LYS A 185 -8.18 -8.62 0.46
CA LYS A 185 -8.37 -7.21 0.09
C LYS A 185 -9.36 -6.57 1.04
N MET A 186 -9.17 -5.30 1.33
CA MET A 186 -10.16 -4.51 2.06
C MET A 186 -10.61 -3.29 1.28
N ILE A 187 -11.87 -2.93 1.47
CA ILE A 187 -12.52 -1.77 0.88
C ILE A 187 -13.06 -0.91 2.02
N LEU A 188 -12.72 0.37 2.01
CA LEU A 188 -13.26 1.38 2.93
C LEU A 188 -14.08 2.38 2.11
N ASP A 189 -15.39 2.39 2.29
CA ASP A 189 -16.29 3.35 1.65
C ASP A 189 -16.41 4.63 2.48
N ALA A 190 -15.64 5.65 2.13
CA ALA A 190 -15.71 6.98 2.74
C ALA A 190 -16.39 8.01 1.79
N THR A 191 -17.20 7.55 0.84
CA THR A 191 -17.91 8.45 -0.10
C THR A 191 -18.92 9.37 0.61
N GLY A 192 -19.53 8.88 1.69
CA GLY A 192 -20.58 9.57 2.44
C GLY A 192 -21.96 9.46 1.75
N GLY A 193 -23.02 9.60 2.54
CA GLY A 193 -24.39 9.67 2.01
C GLY A 193 -24.80 11.09 1.56
N PRO A 194 -25.99 11.28 0.97
CA PRO A 194 -26.55 12.59 0.61
C PRO A 194 -26.70 13.58 1.79
N LEU A 195 -26.64 13.06 3.03
CA LEU A 195 -26.76 13.79 4.29
C LEU A 195 -25.39 14.11 4.92
N GLY A 196 -24.31 14.11 4.12
CA GLY A 196 -22.94 14.28 4.58
C GLY A 196 -22.71 15.57 5.36
N ASP A 197 -22.93 15.52 6.67
CA ASP A 197 -22.61 16.60 7.62
C ASP A 197 -22.27 16.02 9.00
N GLY A 198 -21.64 14.84 9.04
CA GLY A 198 -20.96 14.41 10.26
C GLY A 198 -19.82 15.38 10.57
N ALA A 199 -20.07 16.40 11.40
CA ALA A 199 -19.02 17.28 11.88
C ALA A 199 -17.96 16.42 12.59
N PRO A 200 -16.68 16.47 12.19
CA PRO A 200 -15.65 15.65 12.79
C PRO A 200 -15.56 16.00 14.29
N SER A 201 -15.88 15.03 15.15
CA SER A 201 -15.73 15.19 16.60
C SER A 201 -14.26 15.35 16.94
N ALA A 202 -13.95 16.18 17.95
CA ALA A 202 -12.60 16.32 18.46
C ALA A 202 -12.07 14.96 18.94
N VAL A 203 -10.82 14.63 18.56
CA VAL A 203 -10.13 13.46 19.10
C VAL A 203 -9.35 13.89 20.33
N ALA A 204 -9.82 13.47 21.51
CA ALA A 204 -9.06 13.58 22.73
C ALA A 204 -8.23 12.29 22.88
N LEU A 205 -6.90 12.42 22.76
CA LEU A 205 -6.01 11.30 23.07
C LEU A 205 -5.68 11.29 24.57
N PRO A 206 -5.59 10.12 25.20
CA PRO A 206 -5.05 9.98 26.54
C PRO A 206 -3.64 10.57 26.62
N ALA A 207 -3.35 11.27 27.73
CA ALA A 207 -2.05 11.91 27.94
C ALA A 207 -0.87 10.91 27.92
N ASN A 208 -1.13 9.64 28.30
CA ASN A 208 -0.14 8.57 28.26
C ASN A 208 -0.69 7.33 27.55
N ILE A 209 -0.56 7.28 26.23
CA ILE A 209 -0.95 6.12 25.41
C ILE A 209 -0.13 4.87 25.79
N GLY A 210 1.14 5.04 26.19
CA GLY A 210 1.99 3.92 26.61
C GLY A 210 1.50 3.21 27.88
N ALA A 211 0.63 3.83 28.67
CA ALA A 211 -0.02 3.17 29.81
C ALA A 211 -1.11 2.17 29.38
N ILE A 212 -1.67 2.31 28.17
CA ILE A 212 -2.73 1.42 27.65
C ILE A 212 -2.14 0.10 27.18
N ALA A 213 -1.01 0.15 26.46
CA ALA A 213 -0.31 -1.02 25.99
C ALA A 213 1.21 -0.89 26.25
N PRO A 214 1.81 -1.81 27.04
CA PRO A 214 3.25 -1.87 27.22
C PRO A 214 3.97 -2.06 25.88
N GLY A 215 5.16 -1.46 25.74
CA GLY A 215 5.98 -1.57 24.53
C GLY A 215 5.77 -0.47 23.50
N ILE A 216 4.74 0.39 23.65
CA ILE A 216 4.61 1.59 22.81
C ILE A 216 5.74 2.57 23.13
N THR A 217 6.57 2.87 22.15
CA THR A 217 7.72 3.78 22.27
C THR A 217 7.41 5.18 21.77
N LYS A 218 6.60 5.31 20.72
CA LYS A 218 6.13 6.60 20.16
C LYS A 218 4.70 6.49 19.66
N HIS A 219 4.04 7.63 19.50
CA HIS A 219 2.74 7.70 18.86
C HIS A 219 2.57 9.02 18.10
N ARG A 220 1.69 9.01 17.09
CA ARG A 220 1.33 10.18 16.30
C ARG A 220 -0.11 10.08 15.85
N LEU A 221 -0.87 11.16 15.99
CA LEU A 221 -2.21 11.27 15.41
C LEU A 221 -2.12 11.88 14.03
N VAL A 222 -2.47 11.09 13.01
CA VAL A 222 -2.39 11.48 11.61
C VAL A 222 -3.77 11.87 11.11
N GLY A 223 -3.87 13.08 10.54
CA GLY A 223 -5.12 13.61 9.97
C GLY A 223 -6.27 13.79 10.97
N LYS A 224 -6.01 13.71 12.29
CA LYS A 224 -7.05 13.59 13.35
C LYS A 224 -7.98 12.37 13.16
N THR A 225 -7.48 11.34 12.47
CA THR A 225 -8.29 10.17 12.06
C THR A 225 -7.61 8.88 12.48
N MET A 226 -6.31 8.77 12.23
CA MET A 226 -5.52 7.56 12.40
C MET A 226 -4.49 7.75 13.50
N LEU A 227 -4.61 7.00 14.59
CA LEU A 227 -3.58 6.93 15.63
C LEU A 227 -2.55 5.89 15.23
N VAL A 228 -1.33 6.32 14.98
CA VAL A 228 -0.20 5.43 14.74
C VAL A 228 0.59 5.29 16.03
N VAL A 229 0.93 4.05 16.39
CA VAL A 229 1.81 3.74 17.52
C VAL A 229 3.02 2.93 17.03
N GLN A 230 4.20 3.32 17.47
CA GLN A 230 5.43 2.57 17.26
C GLN A 230 5.64 1.66 18.48
N THR A 231 5.94 0.39 18.26
CA THR A 231 6.09 -0.60 19.35
C THR A 231 7.31 -1.48 19.18
N SER A 232 7.96 -1.79 20.31
CA SER A 232 9.03 -2.80 20.41
C SER A 232 8.49 -4.19 20.82
N GLY A 233 7.21 -4.28 21.17
CA GLY A 233 6.52 -5.51 21.54
C GLY A 233 5.62 -6.06 20.44
N SER A 234 4.68 -6.93 20.82
CA SER A 234 3.68 -7.48 19.90
C SER A 234 2.76 -6.37 19.36
N GLY A 235 2.82 -6.14 18.04
CA GLY A 235 1.94 -5.21 17.33
C GLY A 235 0.47 -5.56 17.54
N ARG A 236 0.12 -6.83 17.30
CA ARG A 236 -1.23 -7.36 17.52
C ARG A 236 -1.78 -7.07 18.91
N GLU A 237 -1.00 -7.33 19.96
CA GLU A 237 -1.44 -7.06 21.34
C GLU A 237 -1.61 -5.56 21.61
N ALA A 238 -0.72 -4.73 21.07
CA ALA A 238 -0.81 -3.28 21.20
C ALA A 238 -2.07 -2.75 20.51
N VAL A 239 -2.34 -3.17 19.27
CA VAL A 239 -3.55 -2.78 18.53
C VAL A 239 -4.78 -3.24 19.27
N GLN A 240 -4.86 -4.51 19.70
CA GLN A 240 -6.03 -5.04 20.43
C GLN A 240 -6.35 -4.22 21.68
N LYS A 241 -5.35 -3.92 22.52
CA LYS A 241 -5.54 -3.10 23.73
C LYS A 241 -5.99 -1.67 23.42
N LEU A 242 -5.55 -1.11 22.30
CA LEU A 242 -5.91 0.25 21.90
C LEU A 242 -7.32 0.32 21.30
N VAL A 243 -7.69 -0.63 20.43
CA VAL A 243 -9.05 -0.65 19.83
C VAL A 243 -10.13 -0.94 20.88
N ASP A 244 -9.82 -1.78 21.87
CA ASP A 244 -10.76 -2.09 22.96
C ASP A 244 -10.85 -0.98 24.01
N ASN A 245 -9.98 0.04 23.95
CA ASN A 245 -9.96 1.10 24.96
C ASN A 245 -11.05 2.15 24.69
N PRO A 246 -12.01 2.36 25.63
CA PRO A 246 -13.10 3.31 25.42
C PRO A 246 -12.65 4.76 25.21
N LEU A 247 -11.47 5.14 25.72
CA LEU A 247 -10.91 6.49 25.53
C LEU A 247 -10.51 6.74 24.07
N LEU A 248 -10.27 5.68 23.30
CA LEU A 248 -9.89 5.74 21.90
C LEU A 248 -11.06 5.51 20.94
N GLY A 249 -12.30 5.35 21.43
CA GLY A 249 -13.48 5.18 20.58
C GLY A 249 -13.77 6.36 19.65
N SER A 250 -13.16 7.53 19.90
CA SER A 250 -13.22 8.68 19.00
C SER A 250 -12.22 8.62 17.85
N VAL A 251 -11.22 7.73 17.88
CA VAL A 251 -10.27 7.48 16.78
C VAL A 251 -10.92 6.52 15.78
N LYS A 252 -10.70 6.72 14.48
CA LYS A 252 -11.28 5.85 13.44
C LYS A 252 -10.40 4.64 13.15
N ILE A 253 -9.09 4.87 13.10
CA ILE A 253 -8.10 3.84 12.74
C ILE A 253 -6.95 3.87 13.76
N VAL A 254 -6.55 2.72 14.27
CA VAL A 254 -5.33 2.52 15.06
C VAL A 254 -4.38 1.64 14.26
N VAL A 255 -3.11 2.03 14.16
CA VAL A 255 -2.10 1.25 13.45
C VAL A 255 -0.86 1.07 14.32
N ALA A 256 -0.40 -0.16 14.48
CA ALA A 256 0.91 -0.44 15.06
C ALA A 256 1.97 -0.59 13.97
N ILE A 257 3.11 0.06 14.15
CA ILE A 257 4.28 -0.01 13.25
C ILE A 257 5.54 -0.42 14.04
N SER A 258 6.50 -1.00 13.34
CA SER A 258 7.79 -1.39 13.91
C SER A 258 8.73 -0.21 14.17
N GLU A 259 9.75 -0.43 14.99
CA GLU A 259 10.74 0.58 15.39
C GLU A 259 11.59 1.13 14.22
N ASP A 260 11.68 0.40 13.11
CA ASP A 260 12.42 0.81 11.92
C ASP A 260 11.65 1.79 11.00
N VAL A 261 10.37 2.03 11.29
CA VAL A 261 9.53 2.99 10.55
C VAL A 261 9.60 4.35 11.22
N ASP A 262 10.06 5.39 10.51
CA ASP A 262 10.04 6.75 11.04
C ASP A 262 8.62 7.31 11.07
N ILE A 263 8.04 7.39 12.27
CA ILE A 263 6.69 7.89 12.50
C ILE A 263 6.48 9.35 12.08
N ASN A 264 7.54 10.14 11.91
CA ASN A 264 7.45 11.56 11.53
C ASN A 264 7.56 11.79 10.01
N ASP A 265 8.06 10.81 9.27
CA ASP A 265 8.16 10.84 7.81
C ASP A 265 6.92 10.18 7.20
N ASN A 266 6.12 10.94 6.46
CA ASN A 266 4.88 10.45 5.87
C ASN A 266 5.13 9.38 4.79
N GLU A 267 6.21 9.49 4.00
CA GLU A 267 6.52 8.49 2.97
C GLU A 267 6.93 7.16 3.64
N ASN A 268 7.80 7.26 4.64
CA ASN A 268 8.25 6.13 5.46
C ASN A 268 7.08 5.42 6.15
N LEU A 269 6.19 6.22 6.72
CA LEU A 269 5.02 5.76 7.45
C LEU A 269 4.03 5.04 6.52
N MET A 270 3.74 5.59 5.35
CA MET A 270 2.86 4.96 4.36
C MET A 270 3.44 3.64 3.86
N TRP A 271 4.75 3.60 3.59
CA TRP A 271 5.46 2.36 3.26
C TRP A 271 5.32 1.32 4.38
N GLY A 272 5.68 1.69 5.60
CA GLY A 272 5.69 0.78 6.74
C GLY A 272 4.31 0.22 7.07
N ILE A 273 3.26 1.01 6.85
CA ILE A 273 1.88 0.58 7.02
C ILE A 273 1.49 -0.36 5.88
N PHE A 274 1.50 0.10 4.63
CA PHE A 274 0.79 -0.59 3.54
C PHE A 274 1.55 -1.76 2.90
N THR A 275 2.80 -2.03 3.28
CA THR A 275 3.56 -3.18 2.78
C THR A 275 3.73 -4.32 3.80
N ARG A 276 3.08 -4.24 4.98
CA ARG A 276 3.37 -5.15 6.12
C ARG A 276 2.15 -5.78 6.79
N PHE A 277 1.00 -5.77 6.13
CA PHE A 277 -0.19 -6.44 6.67
C PHE A 277 -1.04 -7.08 5.59
N ASP A 278 -1.72 -8.17 5.93
CA ASP A 278 -2.84 -8.75 5.18
C ASP A 278 -4.16 -8.51 5.93
N ALA A 279 -5.23 -8.14 5.21
CA ALA A 279 -6.47 -7.71 5.86
C ALA A 279 -7.14 -8.81 6.70
N VAL A 280 -7.06 -10.08 6.30
CA VAL A 280 -7.63 -11.20 7.07
C VAL A 280 -6.80 -11.49 8.32
N LEU A 281 -5.48 -11.37 8.22
CA LEU A 281 -4.57 -11.75 9.30
C LEU A 281 -4.41 -10.64 10.36
N ASP A 282 -4.42 -9.39 9.91
CA ASP A 282 -3.84 -8.29 10.67
C ASP A 282 -4.80 -7.11 10.92
N VAL A 283 -5.95 -7.07 10.26
CA VAL A 283 -7.00 -6.09 10.57
C VAL A 283 -7.90 -6.66 11.66
N MET A 284 -8.20 -5.84 12.65
CA MET A 284 -9.08 -6.18 13.77
C MET A 284 -10.03 -5.03 14.06
N PHE A 285 -11.14 -5.32 14.73
CA PHE A 285 -12.09 -4.33 15.18
C PHE A 285 -12.34 -4.51 16.67
N SER A 286 -12.73 -3.45 17.35
CA SER A 286 -13.17 -3.51 18.76
C SER A 286 -14.34 -4.49 18.97
N ARG A 287 -15.16 -4.72 17.95
CA ARG A 287 -16.22 -5.73 17.98
C ARG A 287 -16.44 -6.33 16.60
N SER A 288 -16.59 -7.64 16.56
CA SER A 288 -16.92 -8.42 15.37
C SER A 288 -18.02 -9.42 15.73
N GLU A 289 -19.12 -9.42 14.98
CA GLU A 289 -20.25 -10.32 15.19
C GLU A 289 -20.84 -10.78 13.87
N PHE A 290 -21.70 -11.81 13.91
CA PHE A 290 -22.40 -12.28 12.72
C PHE A 290 -23.86 -11.86 12.76
N HIS A 291 -24.30 -11.12 11.74
CA HIS A 291 -25.72 -10.85 11.48
C HIS A 291 -26.18 -11.78 10.36
N GLY A 292 -26.81 -12.90 10.72
CA GLY A 292 -27.01 -14.01 9.79
C GLY A 292 -25.67 -14.64 9.42
N LEU A 293 -25.36 -14.72 8.11
CA LEU A 293 -24.06 -15.20 7.62
C LEU A 293 -23.06 -14.06 7.35
N ALA A 294 -23.48 -12.81 7.47
CA ALA A 294 -22.62 -11.66 7.22
C ALA A 294 -21.85 -11.29 8.48
N PRO A 295 -20.50 -11.19 8.43
CA PRO A 295 -19.75 -10.56 9.50
C PRO A 295 -20.05 -9.05 9.50
N VAL A 296 -20.30 -8.50 10.68
CA VAL A 296 -20.48 -7.08 10.94
C VAL A 296 -19.39 -6.65 11.91
N TYR A 297 -18.67 -5.59 11.53
CA TYR A 297 -17.53 -5.05 12.25
C TYR A 297 -17.90 -3.67 12.80
N SER A 298 -17.53 -3.36 14.03
CA SER A 298 -17.92 -2.08 14.65
C SER A 298 -16.82 -1.47 15.52
N GLY A 299 -16.90 -0.15 15.67
CA GLY A 299 -16.02 0.68 16.48
C GLY A 299 -14.71 1.07 15.78
N VAL A 300 -13.56 0.83 16.40
CA VAL A 300 -12.26 1.29 15.89
C VAL A 300 -11.63 0.22 15.01
N LEU A 301 -11.17 0.61 13.80
CA LEU A 301 -10.42 -0.27 12.92
C LEU A 301 -8.95 -0.30 13.37
N GLY A 302 -8.46 -1.48 13.72
CA GLY A 302 -7.07 -1.74 14.10
C GLY A 302 -6.28 -2.42 12.98
N ILE A 303 -5.02 -2.03 12.77
CA ILE A 303 -4.12 -2.66 11.80
C ILE A 303 -2.79 -2.97 12.49
N ASP A 304 -2.39 -4.24 12.47
CA ASP A 304 -1.04 -4.63 12.82
C ASP A 304 -0.12 -4.63 11.60
N ALA A 305 0.55 -3.50 11.37
CA ALA A 305 1.57 -3.35 10.33
C ALA A 305 3.00 -3.51 10.87
N THR A 306 3.17 -4.17 12.02
CA THR A 306 4.50 -4.52 12.50
C THR A 306 5.13 -5.62 11.62
N TRP A 307 6.45 -5.63 11.56
CA TRP A 307 7.20 -6.67 10.87
C TRP A 307 7.03 -8.01 11.59
N LYS A 308 6.69 -9.06 10.83
CA LYS A 308 6.35 -10.39 11.36
C LYS A 308 7.43 -11.40 10.99
N GLU A 309 7.63 -12.40 11.84
CA GLU A 309 8.58 -13.46 11.56
C GLU A 309 8.26 -14.15 10.22
N GLY A 310 9.29 -14.35 9.39
CA GLY A 310 9.15 -14.93 8.05
C GLY A 310 8.87 -13.92 6.93
N TYR A 311 8.57 -12.66 7.25
CA TYR A 311 8.47 -11.61 6.24
C TYR A 311 9.80 -11.39 5.54
N GLN A 312 9.72 -10.90 4.30
CA GLN A 312 10.91 -10.47 3.60
C GLN A 312 11.57 -9.31 4.34
N LYS A 313 12.90 -9.31 4.36
CA LYS A 313 13.65 -8.26 5.04
C LYS A 313 13.52 -6.95 4.26
N PRO A 314 13.41 -5.81 4.95
CA PRO A 314 13.53 -4.51 4.31
C PRO A 314 14.85 -4.39 3.54
N LEU A 315 14.81 -3.73 2.40
CA LEU A 315 15.98 -3.45 1.60
C LEU A 315 16.87 -2.45 2.34
N VAL A 316 18.14 -2.80 2.50
CA VAL A 316 19.17 -1.94 3.10
C VAL A 316 20.33 -1.77 2.14
N MET A 317 20.85 -0.55 2.02
CA MET A 317 22.05 -0.31 1.25
C MET A 317 23.29 -0.63 2.10
N ASP A 318 24.24 -1.34 1.51
CA ASP A 318 25.53 -1.63 2.16
C ASP A 318 26.31 -0.31 2.37
N PRO A 319 26.69 0.06 3.60
CA PRO A 319 27.38 1.31 3.89
C PRO A 319 28.68 1.51 3.11
N GLU A 320 29.43 0.45 2.85
CA GLU A 320 30.68 0.52 2.07
C GLU A 320 30.39 0.78 0.60
N ILE A 321 29.30 0.21 0.06
CA ILE A 321 28.85 0.50 -1.31
C ILE A 321 28.37 1.95 -1.43
N VAL A 322 27.59 2.44 -0.47
CA VAL A 322 27.15 3.85 -0.42
C VAL A 322 28.37 4.77 -0.44
N LYS A 323 29.30 4.57 0.50
CA LYS A 323 30.54 5.36 0.58
C LYS A 323 31.36 5.30 -0.71
N LYS A 324 31.44 4.12 -1.35
CA LYS A 324 32.13 3.95 -2.63
C LYS A 324 31.46 4.75 -3.74
N VAL A 325 30.13 4.73 -3.84
CA VAL A 325 29.37 5.52 -4.84
C VAL A 325 29.57 7.01 -4.58
N ASP A 326 29.38 7.46 -3.35
CA ASP A 326 29.52 8.88 -2.96
C ASP A 326 30.91 9.42 -3.29
N SER A 327 31.96 8.66 -3.01
CA SER A 327 33.35 9.07 -3.29
C SER A 327 33.64 9.27 -4.78
N LYS A 328 32.87 8.61 -5.65
CA LYS A 328 33.04 8.67 -7.11
C LYS A 328 32.05 9.61 -7.78
N TRP A 329 31.01 10.06 -7.07
CA TRP A 329 29.94 10.86 -7.68
C TRP A 329 30.48 12.09 -8.41
N SER A 330 31.43 12.81 -7.80
CA SER A 330 32.09 13.98 -8.39
C SER A 330 32.91 13.71 -9.65
N GLN A 331 33.21 12.45 -9.96
CA GLN A 331 33.99 12.05 -11.14
C GLN A 331 33.13 11.73 -12.36
N TYR A 332 31.83 11.44 -12.17
CA TYR A 332 30.93 11.05 -13.26
C TYR A 332 30.28 12.23 -14.00
N TRP A 333 30.38 13.46 -13.46
CA TRP A 333 29.72 14.66 -13.98
C TRP A 333 30.70 15.74 -14.49
N LYS A 334 31.87 15.36 -15.01
CA LYS A 334 32.85 16.28 -15.61
C LYS A 334 32.82 16.29 -17.12
#